data_AF-A0A091AK96-F1
#
_entry.id   AF-A0A091AK96-F1
#
_cell.length_a   1.000
_cell.length_b   1.000
_cell.length_c   1.000
_cell.angle_alpha   90.00
_cell.angle_beta   90.00
_cell.angle_gamma   90.00
#
_symmetry.space_group_name_H-M   'P 1'
#
loop_
_entity.id
_entity.type
_entity.pdbx_description
1 polymer ?
#
loop_
_entity_poly.entity_id
_entity_poly.type
_entity_poly.pdbx_seq_one_letter_code
_entity_poly.pdbx_strand_id
1 'polypeptide(L)'
;MNPSCPAVYYDDSESIIIHQDEIRSKVTIKNDDLKTPLCYCKKLLKSDFFQMIEDNIPDISDKIKAIISEGKSFCEKSNPKGVCCTEDVKTFLAEYGMAWESQDASRGCC
;
A
#
# COMPACT_ATOMS: atom_id res chain seq x y z
N MET A 1 -0.94 10.15 7.60
CA MET A 1 -0.88 9.22 8.75
C MET A 1 0.51 9.31 9.38
N ASN A 2 0.60 9.30 10.71
CA ASN A 2 1.86 9.24 11.44
C ASN A 2 2.16 7.76 11.83
N PRO A 3 3.34 7.21 11.50
CA PRO A 3 3.73 5.83 11.87
C PRO A 3 3.71 5.58 13.38
N SER A 4 4.21 6.53 14.17
CA SER A 4 4.37 6.38 15.63
C SER A 4 3.09 6.68 16.42
N CYS A 5 2.06 7.22 15.77
CA CYS A 5 0.77 7.45 16.41
C CYS A 5 -0.04 6.15 16.38
N PRO A 6 -0.57 5.64 17.51
CA PRO A 6 -1.34 4.40 17.53
C PRO A 6 -2.74 4.54 16.91
N ALA A 7 -3.26 5.76 16.78
CA ALA A 7 -4.58 6.01 16.21
C ALA A 7 -4.61 5.73 14.69
N VAL A 8 -5.64 5.03 14.24
CA VAL A 8 -5.93 4.75 12.82
C VAL A 8 -7.01 5.69 12.30
N TYR A 9 -8.13 5.77 13.02
CA TYR A 9 -9.21 6.70 12.75
C TYR A 9 -9.43 7.59 13.97
N TYR A 10 -9.89 8.80 13.73
CA TYR A 10 -10.32 9.70 14.79
C TYR A 10 -11.46 10.57 14.27
N ASP A 11 -12.35 10.95 15.17
CA ASP A 11 -13.38 11.95 14.94
C ASP A 11 -13.36 12.91 16.14
N ASP A 12 -12.88 14.14 15.90
CA ASP A 12 -12.79 15.17 16.93
C ASP A 12 -14.17 15.64 17.40
N SER A 13 -15.21 15.53 16.56
CA SER A 13 -16.57 15.99 16.88
C SER A 13 -17.28 15.05 17.84
N GLU A 14 -17.03 13.75 17.70
CA GLU A 14 -17.60 12.70 18.56
C GLU A 14 -16.62 12.24 19.65
N SER A 15 -15.41 12.83 19.70
CA SER A 15 -14.32 12.41 20.61
C SER A 15 -13.98 10.92 20.51
N ILE A 16 -14.06 10.36 19.29
CA ILE A 16 -13.77 8.96 19.00
C ILE A 16 -12.34 8.83 18.51
N ILE A 17 -11.62 7.84 19.05
CA ILE A 17 -10.31 7.41 18.57
C ILE A 17 -10.36 5.90 18.41
N ILE A 18 -9.96 5.39 17.25
CA ILE A 18 -9.88 3.95 16.96
C ILE A 18 -8.42 3.60 16.72
N HIS A 19 -7.92 2.63 17.48
CA HIS A 19 -6.55 2.14 17.45
C HIS A 19 -6.36 0.92 16.55
N GLN A 20 -5.10 0.57 16.28
CA GLN A 20 -4.74 -0.52 15.39
C GLN A 20 -5.23 -1.90 15.87
N ASP A 21 -5.27 -2.12 17.18
CA ASP A 21 -5.76 -3.35 17.83
C ASP A 21 -7.29 -3.48 17.81
N GLU A 22 -8.01 -2.39 17.52
CA GLU A 22 -9.47 -2.36 17.43
C GLU A 22 -10.01 -2.64 16.01
N ILE A 23 -9.12 -2.67 15.01
CA ILE A 23 -9.49 -2.95 13.62
C ILE A 23 -8.92 -4.28 13.14
N ARG A 24 -9.68 -4.97 12.28
CA ARG A 24 -9.29 -6.28 11.75
C ARG A 24 -8.07 -6.24 10.83
N SER A 25 -7.93 -5.16 10.06
CA SER A 25 -6.87 -5.01 9.07
C SER A 25 -5.65 -4.33 9.68
N LYS A 26 -4.47 -4.95 9.53
CA LYS A 26 -3.18 -4.29 9.82
C LYS A 26 -2.98 -3.12 8.87
N VAL A 27 -2.63 -1.93 9.39
CA VAL A 27 -2.32 -0.75 8.59
C VAL A 27 -0.84 -0.73 8.23
N THR A 28 -0.55 -0.62 6.95
CA THR A 28 0.79 -0.74 6.36
C THR A 28 1.86 0.13 7.03
N ILE A 29 1.56 1.42 7.24
CA ILE A 29 2.50 2.39 7.83
C ILE A 29 2.70 2.22 9.35
N LYS A 30 1.91 1.36 10.00
CA LYS A 30 1.93 1.17 11.46
C LYS A 30 2.40 -0.23 11.88
N ASN A 31 2.70 -1.10 10.92
CA ASN A 31 2.97 -2.50 11.20
C ASN A 31 4.06 -3.06 10.29
N ASP A 32 5.18 -3.48 10.88
CA ASP A 32 6.34 -4.01 10.17
C ASP A 32 6.28 -5.52 9.91
N ASP A 33 5.25 -6.22 10.41
CA ASP A 33 5.05 -7.65 10.15
C ASP A 33 4.92 -7.90 8.64
N LEU A 34 5.66 -8.90 8.14
CA LEU A 34 5.62 -9.33 6.74
C LEU A 34 4.21 -9.77 6.27
N LYS A 35 3.35 -10.19 7.20
CA LYS A 35 1.94 -10.53 6.95
C LYS A 35 1.03 -9.30 6.85
N THR A 36 1.57 -8.09 6.95
CA THR A 36 0.81 -6.85 6.79
C THR A 36 0.50 -6.62 5.31
N PRO A 37 -0.76 -6.30 4.94
CA PRO A 37 -1.09 -5.96 3.57
C PRO A 37 -0.36 -4.69 3.09
N LEU A 38 0.18 -4.74 1.88
CA LEU A 38 0.58 -3.55 1.12
C LEU A 38 -0.52 -3.15 0.14
N CYS A 39 -1.19 -4.12 -0.51
CA CYS A 39 -2.35 -3.88 -1.37
C CYS A 39 -3.57 -4.67 -0.87
N TYR A 40 -4.53 -3.97 -0.28
CA TYR A 40 -5.73 -4.59 0.32
C TYR A 40 -6.69 -5.17 -0.72
N CYS A 41 -6.82 -4.53 -1.89
CA CYS A 41 -7.68 -5.03 -2.98
C CYS A 41 -7.17 -6.34 -3.55
N LYS A 42 -5.85 -6.46 -3.73
CA LYS A 42 -5.20 -7.62 -4.34
C LYS A 42 -4.70 -8.63 -3.30
N LYS A 43 -4.86 -8.32 -2.01
CA LYS A 43 -4.37 -9.12 -0.88
C LYS A 43 -2.86 -9.38 -0.93
N LEU A 44 -2.10 -8.44 -1.51
CA LEU A 44 -0.64 -8.54 -1.50
C LEU A 44 -0.11 -8.11 -0.14
N LEU A 45 0.69 -8.97 0.46
CA LEU A 45 1.37 -8.79 1.75
C LEU A 45 2.79 -8.28 1.55
N LYS A 46 3.39 -7.65 2.57
CA LYS A 46 4.82 -7.29 2.57
C LYS A 46 5.72 -8.48 2.19
N SER A 47 5.38 -9.70 2.63
CA SER A 47 6.09 -10.94 2.25
C SER A 47 6.12 -11.21 0.75
N ASP A 48 5.04 -10.89 0.02
CA ASP A 48 4.97 -11.16 -1.42
C ASP A 48 5.96 -10.27 -2.17
N PHE A 49 6.06 -9.01 -1.77
CA PHE A 49 7.04 -8.07 -2.34
C PHE A 49 8.46 -8.46 -1.96
N PHE A 50 8.68 -8.83 -0.70
CA PHE A 50 9.98 -9.30 -0.23
C PHE A 50 10.46 -10.51 -1.04
N GLN A 51 9.59 -11.51 -1.26
CA GLN A 51 9.92 -12.67 -2.07
C GLN A 51 10.27 -12.30 -3.51
N MET A 52 9.50 -11.41 -4.15
CA MET A 52 9.80 -10.93 -5.51
C MET A 52 11.15 -10.21 -5.59
N ILE A 53 11.56 -9.50 -4.53
CA ILE A 53 12.85 -8.83 -4.43
C ILE A 53 13.98 -9.86 -4.25
N GLU A 54 13.82 -10.82 -3.33
CA GLU A 54 14.81 -11.90 -3.12
C GLU A 54 15.02 -12.75 -4.37
N ASP A 55 13.94 -13.03 -5.10
CA ASP A 55 13.98 -13.79 -6.34
C ASP A 55 14.59 -13.00 -7.52
N ASN A 56 14.98 -11.73 -7.31
CA ASN A 56 15.52 -10.82 -8.33
C ASN A 56 14.60 -10.75 -9.56
N ILE A 57 13.29 -10.65 -9.34
CA ILE A 57 12.30 -10.60 -10.41
C ILE A 57 12.58 -9.36 -11.28
N PRO A 58 12.84 -9.52 -12.60
CA PRO A 58 13.05 -8.39 -13.49
C PRO A 58 11.76 -7.57 -13.60
N ASP A 59 11.92 -6.25 -13.73
CA ASP A 59 10.82 -5.29 -13.91
C ASP A 59 9.73 -5.41 -12.82
N ILE A 60 10.16 -5.66 -11.57
CA ILE A 60 9.27 -5.88 -10.42
C ILE A 60 8.21 -4.79 -10.30
N SER A 61 8.58 -3.52 -10.49
CA SER A 61 7.68 -2.37 -10.43
C SER A 61 6.56 -2.45 -11.48
N ASP A 62 6.87 -2.88 -12.71
CA ASP A 62 5.87 -3.00 -13.78
C ASP A 62 4.95 -4.19 -13.57
N LYS A 63 5.47 -5.32 -13.07
CA LYS A 63 4.64 -6.46 -12.66
C LYS A 63 3.66 -6.07 -11.56
N ILE A 64 4.13 -5.34 -10.55
CA ILE A 64 3.28 -4.86 -9.46
C ILE A 64 2.22 -3.87 -9.97
N LYS A 65 2.59 -2.93 -10.87
CA LYS A 65 1.62 -2.04 -11.53
C LYS A 65 0.54 -2.83 -12.24
N ALA A 66 0.93 -3.86 -12.99
CA ALA A 66 0.00 -4.74 -13.69
C ALA A 66 -0.98 -5.40 -12.71
N ILE A 67 -0.48 -6.03 -11.64
CA ILE A 67 -1.31 -6.68 -10.60
C ILE A 67 -2.28 -5.68 -9.95
N ILE A 68 -1.81 -4.48 -9.60
CA ILE A 68 -2.65 -3.43 -9.00
C ILE A 68 -3.76 -2.99 -9.97
N SER A 69 -3.44 -2.85 -11.26
CA SER A 69 -4.36 -2.44 -12.32
C SER A 69 -5.31 -3.53 -12.81
N GLU A 70 -5.05 -4.79 -12.46
CA GLU A 70 -5.79 -5.94 -12.97
C GLU A 70 -7.19 -6.00 -12.37
N GLY A 71 -8.23 -5.82 -13.19
CA GLY A 71 -9.62 -5.91 -12.74
C GLY A 71 -10.07 -4.77 -11.82
N LYS A 72 -11.20 -4.96 -11.13
CA LYS A 72 -11.80 -3.88 -10.33
C LYS A 72 -11.00 -3.62 -9.04
N SER A 73 -10.94 -2.34 -8.67
CA SER A 73 -10.39 -1.84 -7.41
C SER A 73 -11.50 -1.37 -6.49
N PHE A 74 -11.35 -1.59 -5.19
CA PHE A 74 -12.34 -1.26 -4.15
C PHE A 74 -11.66 -0.63 -2.92
N CYS A 75 -10.66 0.22 -3.19
CA CYS A 75 -9.73 0.78 -2.20
C CYS A 75 -10.45 1.57 -1.09
N GLU A 76 -11.50 2.32 -1.45
CA GLU A 76 -12.34 3.08 -0.51
C GLU A 76 -12.94 2.21 0.60
N LYS A 77 -13.10 0.90 0.35
CA LYS A 77 -13.69 -0.05 1.30
C LYS A 77 -12.65 -0.97 1.95
N SER A 78 -11.60 -1.35 1.22
CA SER A 78 -10.65 -2.35 1.70
C SER A 78 -9.38 -1.78 2.30
N ASN A 79 -8.90 -0.63 1.82
CA ASN A 79 -7.71 0.02 2.36
C ASN A 79 -8.14 0.91 3.54
N PRO A 80 -7.57 0.75 4.74
CA PRO A 80 -7.88 1.63 5.87
C PRO A 80 -7.68 3.12 5.58
N LYS A 81 -6.80 3.47 4.62
CA LYS A 81 -6.61 4.87 4.17
C LYS A 81 -7.71 5.39 3.23
N GLY A 82 -8.60 4.51 2.74
CA GLY A 82 -9.64 4.84 1.77
C GLY A 82 -9.13 5.14 0.34
N VAL A 83 -7.83 5.03 0.08
CA VAL A 83 -7.21 5.37 -1.21
C VAL A 83 -6.39 4.22 -1.77
N CYS A 84 -5.96 4.32 -3.03
CA CYS A 84 -5.12 3.29 -3.66
C CYS A 84 -3.79 3.10 -2.92
N CYS A 85 -3.32 1.85 -2.83
CA CYS A 85 -2.06 1.48 -2.18
C CYS A 85 -0.80 1.94 -2.93
N THR A 86 -0.93 2.56 -4.11
CA THR A 86 0.19 2.90 -4.99
C THR A 86 1.32 3.63 -4.26
N GLU A 87 1.00 4.62 -3.42
CA GLU A 87 2.03 5.36 -2.68
C GLU A 87 2.74 4.49 -1.63
N ASP A 88 2.00 3.64 -0.90
CA ASP A 88 2.61 2.72 0.06
C ASP A 88 3.53 1.70 -0.62
N VAL A 89 3.12 1.21 -1.79
CA VAL A 89 3.91 0.30 -2.60
C VAL A 89 5.17 0.97 -3.14
N LYS A 90 5.07 2.21 -3.64
CA LYS A 90 6.22 3.01 -4.07
C LYS A 90 7.23 3.19 -2.94
N THR A 91 6.75 3.60 -1.77
CA THR A 91 7.61 3.79 -0.59
C THR A 91 8.30 2.49 -0.21
N PHE A 92 7.55 1.39 -0.12
CA PHE A 92 8.13 0.08 0.20
C PHE A 92 9.21 -0.35 -0.80
N LEU A 93 8.95 -0.25 -2.11
CA LEU A 93 9.94 -0.61 -3.13
C LEU A 93 11.21 0.26 -3.08
N ALA A 94 11.04 1.56 -2.81
CA ALA A 94 12.17 2.49 -2.68
C ALA A 94 13.09 2.15 -1.49
N GLU A 95 12.55 1.59 -0.39
CA GLU A 95 13.36 1.11 0.74
C GLU A 95 14.32 -0.02 0.34
N TYR A 96 14.01 -0.76 -0.73
CA TYR A 96 14.85 -1.83 -1.28
C TYR A 96 15.61 -1.40 -2.55
N GLY A 97 15.65 -0.10 -2.85
CA GLY A 97 16.37 0.44 -4.01
C GLY A 97 15.69 0.20 -5.35
N MET A 98 14.41 -0.19 -5.37
CA MET A 98 13.64 -0.43 -6.59
C MET A 98 12.95 0.86 -7.04
N ALA A 99 13.16 1.26 -8.30
CA ALA A 99 12.55 2.46 -8.85
C ALA A 99 11.10 2.22 -9.27
N TRP A 100 10.19 3.13 -8.91
CA TRP A 100 8.85 3.19 -9.48
C TRP A 100 8.81 4.21 -10.61
N GLU A 101 9.00 3.76 -11.84
CA GLU A 101 8.87 4.66 -12.98
C GLU A 101 7.40 5.04 -13.20
N SER A 102 7.08 6.33 -13.16
CA SER A 102 5.80 6.82 -13.63
C SER A 102 5.78 6.73 -15.15
N GLN A 103 4.84 5.96 -15.71
CA GLN A 103 4.48 6.17 -17.12
C GLN A 103 3.70 7.48 -17.21
N ASP A 104 4.41 8.60 -17.24
CA ASP A 104 3.89 9.84 -17.79
C ASP A 104 5.01 10.61 -18.51
N ALA A 105 5.17 10.25 -19.78
CA ALA A 105 5.87 11.06 -20.78
C ALA A 105 5.17 10.93 -22.15
N SER A 106 3.83 10.83 -22.17
CA SER A 106 3.09 10.77 -23.45
C SER A 106 1.59 11.09 -23.37
N ARG A 107 1.11 11.84 -22.37
CA ARG A 107 -0.10 12.65 -22.57
C ARG A 107 0.29 14.07 -22.94
N GLY A 108 0.62 14.24 -24.23
CA GLY A 108 0.46 15.55 -24.84
C GLY A 108 -0.96 16.02 -24.55
N CYS A 109 -1.10 17.23 -24.01
CA CYS A 109 -2.36 17.95 -24.05
C CYS A 109 -2.86 17.95 -25.51
N CYS A 110 -3.99 17.29 -25.74
CA CYS A 110 -4.87 17.58 -26.86
C CYS A 110 -6.11 18.25 -26.28
#